data_AF-A0A2M7WFV5-F1
#
_entry.id   AF-A0A2M7WFV5-F1
#
_cell.length_a   1.000
_cell.length_b   1.000
_cell.length_c   1.000
_cell.angle_alpha   90.00
_cell.angle_beta   90.00
_cell.angle_gamma   90.00
#
_symmetry.space_group_name_H-M   'P 1'
#
loop_
_entity.id
_entity.type
_entity.pdbx_description
1 polymer ?
#
loop_
_entity_poly.entity_id
_entity_poly.type
_entity_poly.pdbx_seq_one_letter_code
_entity_poly.pdbx_strand_id
1 'polypeptide(L)' 'MDDPVRNYRKLQRMADYLCGKIENRSIDLETANRLESQIREMAAGYFPDKITLYEMIYASRFERLTEQYLRTD' A
#
# COMPACT_ATOMS: atom_id res chain seq x y z
N MET A 1 0.02 -24.06 -6.97
CA MET A 1 -0.58 -23.48 -5.76
C MET A 1 0.32 -22.33 -5.38
N ASP A 2 -0.18 -21.09 -5.38
CA ASP A 2 0.65 -19.94 -4.99
C ASP A 2 1.10 -20.12 -3.53
N ASP A 3 2.40 -19.97 -3.28
CA ASP A 3 2.98 -20.02 -1.93
C ASP A 3 2.50 -18.79 -1.13
N PRO A 4 1.68 -18.95 -0.08
CA PRO A 4 1.15 -17.83 0.69
C PRO A 4 2.27 -16.95 1.27
N VAL A 5 3.39 -17.56 1.69
CA VAL A 5 4.53 -16.83 2.26
C VAL A 5 5.15 -15.91 1.22
N ARG A 6 5.28 -16.38 -0.02
CA ARG A 6 5.78 -15.59 -1.14
C ARG A 6 4.85 -14.42 -1.46
N ASN A 7 3.53 -14.63 -1.45
CA ASN A 7 2.54 -13.58 -1.70
C ASN A 7 2.53 -12.52 -0.59
N TYR A 8 2.65 -12.92 0.68
CA TYR A 8 2.80 -11.98 1.80
C TYR A 8 4.03 -11.10 1.65
N ARG A 9 5.20 -11.72 1.38
CA ARG A 9 6.45 -10.98 1.17
C ARG A 9 6.40 -10.04 -0.03
N LYS A 10 5.66 -10.41 -1.09
CA LYS A 10 5.48 -9.55 -2.25
C LYS A 10 4.64 -8.33 -1.88
N LEU A 11 3.50 -8.54 -1.21
CA LEU A 11 2.62 -7.47 -0.78
C LEU A 11 3.34 -6.49 0.18
N GLN A 12 4.06 -7.04 1.17
CA GLN A 12 4.83 -6.24 2.12
C GLN A 12 5.87 -5.36 1.41
N ARG A 13 6.66 -5.93 0.48
CA ARG A 13 7.67 -5.16 -0.25
C ARG A 13 7.07 -4.04 -1.09
N MET A 14 5.90 -4.26 -1.69
CA MET A 14 5.21 -3.21 -2.45
C MET A 14 4.70 -2.10 -1.54
N ALA A 15 4.13 -2.46 -0.39
CA ALA A 15 3.67 -1.47 0.59
C ALA A 15 4.84 -0.64 1.15
N ASP A 16 5.95 -1.30 1.52
CA ASP A 16 7.14 -0.60 2.02
C ASP A 16 7.79 0.28 0.94
N TYR A 17 7.79 -0.16 -0.32
CA TYR A 17 8.23 0.65 -1.45
C TYR A 17 7.37 1.92 -1.60
N LEU A 18 6.04 1.79 -1.57
CA LEU A 18 5.14 2.95 -1.65
C LEU A 18 5.37 3.90 -0.47
N CYS A 19 5.50 3.37 0.76
CA CYS A 19 5.80 4.20 1.93
C CYS A 19 7.07 5.03 1.72
N GLY A 20 8.16 4.40 1.28
CA GLY A 20 9.41 5.10 1.01
C GLY A 20 9.28 6.18 -0.07
N LYS A 21 8.46 5.94 -1.10
CA LYS A 21 8.18 6.93 -2.16
C LYS A 21 7.37 8.14 -1.67
N ILE A 22 6.45 7.92 -0.73
CA ILE A 22 5.68 9.00 -0.09
C ILE A 22 6.58 9.80 0.85
N GLU A 23 7.31 9.13 1.74
CA GLU A 23 8.17 9.76 2.75
C GLU A 23 9.26 10.66 2.14
N ASN A 24 9.88 10.24 1.03
CA ASN A 24 10.89 11.03 0.34
C ASN A 24 10.32 12.01 -0.70
N ARG A 25 8.99 12.14 -0.79
CA ARG A 25 8.28 13.02 -1.73
C ARG A 25 8.70 12.81 -3.19
N SER A 26 9.04 11.58 -3.59
CA SER A 26 9.45 11.27 -4.98
C SER A 26 8.29 10.94 -5.92
N ILE A 27 7.06 10.96 -5.40
CA ILE A 27 5.81 10.86 -6.15
C ILE A 27 4.81 11.89 -5.61
N ASP A 28 3.83 12.27 -6.43
CA ASP A 28 2.72 13.13 -6.02
C ASP A 28 1.57 12.32 -5.40
N LEU A 29 0.58 13.04 -4.86
CA LEU A 29 -0.59 12.45 -4.21
C LEU A 29 -1.41 11.57 -5.16
N GLU A 30 -1.59 12.00 -6.40
CA GLU A 30 -2.35 11.23 -7.40
C GLU A 30 -1.68 9.88 -7.69
N THR A 31 -0.36 9.90 -7.89
CA THR A 31 0.43 8.69 -8.10
C THR A 31 0.41 7.79 -6.88
N ALA A 32 0.48 8.35 -5.66
CA ALA A 32 0.37 7.59 -4.43
C ALA A 32 -0.98 6.85 -4.32
N ASN A 33 -2.10 7.55 -4.54
CA ASN A 33 -3.45 6.98 -4.51
C ASN A 33 -3.64 5.86 -5.55
N ARG A 34 -3.09 6.05 -6.76
CA ARG A 34 -3.13 5.04 -7.81
C ARG A 34 -2.35 3.79 -7.43
N LEU A 35 -1.15 3.94 -6.88
CA LEU A 35 -0.32 2.81 -6.44
C LEU A 35 -0.94 2.07 -5.26
N GLU A 36 -1.53 2.79 -4.29
CA GLU A 36 -2.27 2.19 -3.19
C GLU A 36 -3.43 1.33 -3.70
N SER A 37 -4.19 1.84 -4.67
CA SER A 37 -5.32 1.11 -5.28
C SER A 37 -4.85 -0.20 -5.94
N GLN A 38 -3.71 -0.17 -6.66
CA GLN A 38 -3.11 -1.36 -7.26
C GLN A 38 -2.64 -2.38 -6.21
N ILE A 39 -2.07 -1.92 -5.10
CA ILE A 39 -1.66 -2.80 -3.99
C ILE A 39 -2.89 -3.45 -3.34
N ARG A 40 -3.99 -2.68 -3.17
CA ARG A 40 -5.25 -3.20 -2.63
C ARG A 40 -5.88 -4.27 -3.54
N GLU A 41 -5.92 -4.03 -4.86
CA GLU A 41 -6.41 -5.03 -5.83
C GLU A 41 -5.57 -6.31 -5.78
N MET A 42 -4.25 -6.18 -5.68
CA MET A 42 -3.36 -7.33 -5.54
C MET A 42 -3.59 -8.10 -4.23
N ALA A 43 -3.80 -7.38 -3.12
CA ALA A 43 -4.12 -7.99 -1.84
C ALA A 43 -5.45 -8.76 -1.90
N ALA A 44 -6.47 -8.19 -2.55
CA ALA A 44 -7.76 -8.86 -2.75
C ALA A 44 -7.64 -10.13 -3.61
N GLY A 45 -6.75 -10.12 -4.61
CA GLY A 45 -6.46 -11.31 -5.43
C GLY A 45 -5.72 -12.41 -4.67
N TYR A 46 -4.76 -12.06 -3.81
CA TYR A 46 -3.99 -13.04 -3.05
C TYR A 46 -4.69 -13.57 -1.80
N PHE A 47 -5.43 -12.69 -1.11
CA PHE A 47 -6.00 -12.96 0.21
C PHE A 47 -7.40 -12.31 0.33
N PRO A 48 -8.40 -12.79 -0.44
CA PRO A 48 -9.73 -12.18 -0.47
C PRO A 48 -10.41 -12.17 0.91
N ASP A 49 -10.14 -13.18 1.74
CA ASP A 49 -10.64 -13.33 3.11
C ASP A 49 -9.97 -12.36 4.11
N LYS A 50 -8.87 -11.70 3.72
CA LYS A 50 -8.05 -10.84 4.58
C LYS A 50 -8.05 -9.38 4.15
N ILE A 51 -8.94 -8.98 3.24
CA ILE A 51 -8.96 -7.60 2.74
C ILE A 51 -9.24 -6.57 3.84
N THR A 52 -10.11 -6.90 4.81
CA THR A 52 -10.36 -6.05 5.97
C THR A 52 -9.11 -5.87 6.83
N LEU A 53 -8.31 -6.94 7.01
CA LEU A 53 -7.04 -6.85 7.72
C LEU A 53 -6.03 -5.99 6.96
N TYR A 54 -5.99 -6.09 5.62
CA TYR A 54 -5.18 -5.21 4.78
C TYR A 54 -5.57 -3.74 4.98
N GLU A 55 -6.86 -3.41 4.96
CA GLU A 55 -7.35 -2.03 5.15
C GLU A 55 -6.93 -1.48 6.51
N MET A 56 -7.06 -2.26 7.58
CA MET A 56 -6.63 -1.85 8.93
C MET A 56 -5.13 -1.58 9.04
N ILE A 57 -4.29 -2.34 8.34
CA ILE A 57 -2.83 -2.25 8.47
C ILE A 57 -2.25 -1.20 7.52
N TYR A 58 -2.65 -1.24 6.25
CA TYR A 58 -2.00 -0.49 5.18
C TYR A 58 -2.74 0.79 4.82
N ALA A 59 -4.07 0.80 4.76
CA ALA A 59 -4.79 2.01 4.35
C ALA A 59 -4.55 3.16 5.34
N SER A 60 -4.69 2.90 6.65
CA SER A 60 -4.38 3.91 7.67
C SER A 60 -2.91 4.37 7.66
N ARG A 61 -1.98 3.50 7.25
CA ARG A 61 -0.56 3.87 7.12
C ARG A 61 -0.34 4.80 5.92
N PHE A 62 -0.93 4.48 4.76
CA PHE A 62 -0.80 5.31 3.56
C PHE A 62 -1.50 6.65 3.72
N GLU A 63 -2.71 6.67 4.28
CA GLU A 63 -3.45 7.90 4.61
C GLU A 63 -2.58 8.84 5.44
N ARG A 64 -2.06 8.37 6.57
CA ARG A 64 -1.17 9.18 7.44
C ARG A 64 0.05 9.72 6.69
N LEU A 65 0.71 8.88 5.89
CA LEU A 65 1.91 9.29 5.16
C LEU A 65 1.58 10.32 4.06
N THR A 66 0.51 10.11 3.31
CA THR A 66 0.10 11.05 2.26
C THR A 66 -0.34 12.38 2.85
N GLU A 67 -1.04 12.38 3.98
CA GLU A 67 -1.36 13.61 4.75
C GLU A 67 -0.09 14.33 5.19
N GLN A 68 0.85 13.63 5.80
CA GLN A 68 2.06 14.24 6.35
C GLN A 68 3.01 14.80 5.28
N TYR A 69 3.17 14.09 4.15
CA TYR A 69 4.24 14.39 3.19
C TYR A 69 3.76 14.99 1.87
N LEU A 70 2.53 14.72 1.44
CA LEU A 70 2.04 15.08 0.10
C LEU A 70 0.85 16.05 0.13
N ARG A 71 0.04 16.05 1.20
CA ARG A 71 -0.99 17.06 1.47
C ARG A 71 -0.44 18.14 2.39
N THR A 72 0.51 18.91 1.89
CA THR A 72 0.90 20.17 2.54
C THR A 72 0.38 21.29 1.65
N ASP A 73 -0.39 22.22 2.23
CA ASP A 73 -0.88 23.45 1.58
C ASP A 73 0.26 24.26 0.93
#